data_AF-A0A821GMZ3-F1
#
_entry.id   AF-A0A821GMZ3-F1
#
_cell.length_a   1.000
_cell.length_b   1.000
_cell.length_c   1.000
_cell.angle_alpha   90.00
_cell.angle_beta   90.00
_cell.angle_gamma   90.00
#
_symmetry.space_group_name_H-M   'P 1'
#
loop_
_entity.id
_entity.type
_entity.pdbx_description
1 polymer ?
#
loop_
_entity_poly.entity_id
_entity_poly.type
_entity_poly.pdbx_seq_one_letter_code
_entity_poly.pdbx_strand_id
1 'polypeptide(L)'
;MQIKSTSPHINNDDDIVLQIMEIEARDNVHLCILLRKPNEQEIKKHVIDAYRNIKNQLEQTFHQSSNEVEQTENQRIETQNVAIRKTTASTNAHVNNDQDMNN
;
A
#
# COMPACT_ATOMS: atom_id res chain seq x y z
N MET A 1 -1.38 -29.31 -11.14
CA MET A 1 -0.50 -29.42 -9.97
C MET A 1 -1.31 -29.14 -8.70
N GLN A 2 -1.80 -30.19 -8.04
CA GLN A 2 -2.39 -30.06 -6.70
C GLN A 2 -1.27 -30.28 -5.68
N ILE A 3 -1.04 -29.29 -4.82
CA ILE A 3 -0.05 -29.39 -3.74
C ILE A 3 -0.76 -29.98 -2.53
N LYS A 4 -0.45 -31.22 -2.16
CA LYS A 4 -0.83 -31.77 -0.85
C LYS A 4 0.37 -31.65 0.09
N SER A 5 0.21 -30.83 1.12
CA SER A 5 1.11 -30.83 2.28
C SER A 5 0.80 -32.07 3.11
N THR A 6 1.71 -33.03 3.18
CA THR A 6 1.63 -34.12 4.16
C THR A 6 1.97 -33.60 5.53
N SER A 7 1.18 -34.00 6.53
CA SER A 7 1.30 -33.54 7.92
C SER A 7 2.74 -33.59 8.43
N PRO A 8 3.17 -32.60 9.22
CA PRO A 8 4.51 -32.62 9.81
C PRO A 8 4.65 -33.86 10.69
N HIS A 9 5.60 -34.73 10.35
CA HIS A 9 6.08 -35.75 11.27
C HIS A 9 6.91 -35.02 12.34
N ILE A 10 6.30 -34.76 13.49
CA ILE A 10 6.96 -34.17 14.65
C ILE A 10 7.92 -35.23 15.20
N ASN A 11 9.18 -35.20 14.76
CA ASN A 11 10.25 -35.86 15.49
C ASN A 11 10.58 -35.00 16.70
N ASN A 12 10.92 -35.64 17.82
CA ASN A 12 10.92 -35.10 19.19
C ASN A 12 11.83 -33.88 19.47
N ASP A 13 12.38 -33.22 18.46
CA ASP A 13 13.05 -31.91 18.55
C ASP A 13 12.63 -31.04 17.35
N ASP A 14 11.50 -30.35 17.49
CA ASP A 14 11.14 -29.05 16.88
C ASP A 14 11.29 -28.81 15.35
N ASP A 15 11.66 -29.81 14.53
CA ASP A 15 11.82 -29.68 13.08
C ASP A 15 10.54 -30.08 12.32
N ILE A 16 10.22 -29.30 11.27
CA ILE A 16 9.08 -29.52 10.37
C ILE A 16 9.60 -29.96 9.01
N VAL A 17 9.11 -31.10 8.52
CA VAL A 17 9.38 -31.54 7.15
C VAL A 17 8.25 -31.06 6.24
N LEU A 18 8.59 -30.23 5.24
CA LEU A 18 7.68 -29.87 4.15
C LEU A 18 7.99 -30.73 2.93
N GLN A 19 7.00 -31.49 2.47
CA GLN A 19 7.10 -32.31 1.26
C GLN A 19 6.19 -31.76 0.17
N ILE A 20 6.73 -31.63 -1.04
CA ILE A 20 5.98 -31.31 -2.25
C ILE A 20 5.89 -32.59 -3.08
N MET A 21 4.66 -33.07 -3.27
CA MET A 21 4.37 -34.31 -3.96
C MET A 21 3.42 -34.07 -5.13
N GLU A 22 3.56 -34.89 -6.17
CA GLU A 22 2.60 -34.96 -7.27
C GLU A 22 1.57 -36.06 -6.99
N ILE A 23 0.29 -35.73 -7.16
CA ILE A 23 -0.82 -36.61 -6.74
C ILE A 23 -1.21 -37.61 -7.85
N GLU A 24 -0.89 -37.30 -9.11
CA GLU A 24 -1.34 -38.08 -10.29
C GLU A 24 -0.37 -39.20 -10.70
N ALA A 25 0.90 -39.10 -10.31
CA ALA A 25 1.88 -40.18 -10.43
C ALA A 25 2.16 -40.70 -9.01
N ARG A 26 1.71 -41.94 -8.71
CA ARG A 26 1.83 -42.57 -7.38
C ARG A 26 3.13 -42.17 -6.67
N ASP A 27 2.98 -41.38 -5.60
CA ASP A 27 3.95 -41.14 -4.52
C ASP A 27 5.38 -40.73 -4.93
N ASN A 28 5.54 -39.97 -6.00
CA ASN A 28 6.83 -39.33 -6.30
C ASN A 28 6.97 -38.03 -5.50
N VAL A 29 7.80 -38.07 -4.45
CA VAL A 29 8.24 -36.87 -3.72
C VAL A 29 9.21 -36.09 -4.61
N HIS A 30 8.80 -34.91 -5.05
CA HIS A 30 9.62 -34.05 -5.92
C HIS A 30 10.61 -33.21 -5.11
N LEU A 31 10.20 -32.78 -3.92
CA LEU A 31 11.04 -31.98 -3.04
C LEU A 31 10.70 -32.24 -1.57
N CYS A 32 11.75 -32.40 -0.77
CA CYS A 32 11.66 -32.47 0.68
C CYS A 32 12.51 -31.34 1.27
N ILE A 33 11.88 -30.44 2.03
CA ILE A 33 12.53 -29.34 2.74
C ILE A 33 12.42 -29.62 4.23
N LEU A 34 13.57 -29.68 4.90
CA LEU A 34 13.63 -29.70 6.36
C LEU A 34 13.68 -28.27 6.87
N LEU A 35 12.62 -27.84 7.53
CA LEU A 35 12.55 -26.57 8.25
C LEU A 35 12.89 -26.81 9.70
N ARG A 36 13.93 -26.12 10.17
CA ARG A 36 14.29 -26.14 11.57
C ARG A 36 13.64 -25.00 12.32
N LYS A 37 13.31 -25.22 13.58
CA LYS A 37 12.83 -24.14 14.45
C LYS A 37 13.91 -23.07 14.57
N PRO A 38 13.59 -21.80 14.29
CA PRO A 38 14.53 -20.71 14.47
C PRO A 38 14.89 -20.57 15.95
N ASN A 39 16.15 -20.27 16.23
CA ASN A 39 16.58 -19.97 17.59
C ASN A 39 16.13 -18.57 18.03
N GLU A 40 16.26 -18.27 19.33
CA GLU A 40 15.80 -17.00 19.90
C GLU A 40 16.43 -15.76 19.23
N GLN A 41 17.71 -15.82 18.83
CA GLN A 41 18.37 -14.70 18.16
C GLN A 41 17.82 -14.47 16.75
N GLU A 42 17.54 -15.55 16.01
CA GLU A 42 16.91 -15.49 14.68
C GLU A 42 15.50 -14.91 14.77
N ILE A 43 14.73 -15.33 15.77
CA ILE A 43 13.39 -14.78 16.05
C ILE A 43 13.49 -13.29 16.38
N LYS A 44 14.38 -12.89 17.31
CA LYS A 44 14.56 -11.48 17.69
C LYS A 44 14.93 -10.62 16.49
N LYS A 45 15.88 -11.08 15.67
CA LYS A 45 16.27 -10.38 14.44
C LYS A 45 15.09 -10.21 13.50
N HIS A 46 14.34 -11.29 13.24
CA HIS A 46 13.18 -11.26 12.37
C HIS A 46 12.12 -10.26 12.86
N VAL A 47 11.84 -10.23 14.16
CA VAL A 47 10.87 -9.30 14.76
C VAL A 47 11.34 -7.85 14.63
N ILE A 48 12.62 -7.56 14.89
CA ILE A 48 13.19 -6.21 14.75
C ILE A 48 13.11 -5.73 13.30
N ASP A 49 13.46 -6.60 12.35
CA ASP A 49 13.43 -6.27 10.92
C ASP A 49 12.00 -6.07 10.42
N ALA A 50 11.06 -6.91 10.86
CA ALA A 50 9.64 -6.76 10.57
C ALA A 50 9.07 -5.45 11.14
N TYR A 51 9.39 -5.12 12.40
CA TYR A 51 9.00 -3.86 13.01
C TYR A 51 9.55 -2.66 12.25
N ARG A 52 10.83 -2.68 11.86
CA ARG A 52 11.45 -1.60 11.07
C ARG A 52 10.74 -1.44 9.72
N ASN A 53 10.41 -2.54 9.05
CA ASN A 53 9.71 -2.50 7.76
C ASN A 53 8.32 -1.88 7.91
N ILE A 54 7.51 -2.35 8.86
CA ILE A 54 6.17 -1.81 9.12
C ILE A 54 6.23 -0.33 9.48
N LYS A 55 7.18 0.06 10.34
CA LYS A 55 7.40 1.47 10.71
C LYS A 55 7.67 2.33 9.47
N ASN A 56 8.60 1.90 8.61
CA ASN A 56 8.95 2.64 7.40
C ASN A 56 7.76 2.75 6.43
N GLN A 57 6.97 1.69 6.26
CA GLN A 57 5.77 1.71 5.43
C GLN A 57 4.73 2.70 5.99
N LEU A 58 4.55 2.73 7.30
CA LEU A 58 3.64 3.64 7.96
C LEU A 58 4.07 5.11 7.77
N GLU A 59 5.36 5.41 7.98
CA GLU A 59 5.93 6.74 7.75
C GLU A 59 5.73 7.19 6.29
N GLN A 60 6.01 6.31 5.32
CA GLN A 60 5.79 6.60 3.90
C GLN A 60 4.31 6.87 3.60
N THR A 61 3.41 6.06 4.15
CA THR A 61 1.95 6.23 3.96
C THR A 61 1.47 7.56 4.51
N PHE A 62 1.93 7.96 5.70
CA PHE A 62 1.59 9.26 6.28
C PHE A 62 2.11 10.42 5.44
N HIS A 63 3.36 10.36 4.96
CA HIS A 63 3.91 11.39 4.09
C HIS A 63 3.15 11.52 2.77
N GLN A 64 2.82 10.39 2.13
CA GLN A 64 2.03 10.39 0.90
C GLN A 64 0.64 11.01 1.12
N SER A 65 -0.07 10.56 2.15
CA SER A 65 -1.40 11.10 2.47
C SER A 65 -1.36 12.60 2.78
N SER A 66 -0.34 13.06 3.52
CA SER A 66 -0.17 14.49 3.81
C SER A 66 0.04 15.31 2.54
N ASN A 67 0.89 14.82 1.63
CA ASN A 67 1.16 15.48 0.36
C ASN A 67 -0.09 15.52 -0.53
N GLU A 68 -0.88 14.45 -0.57
CA GLU A 68 -2.13 14.38 -1.34
C GLU A 68 -3.17 15.38 -0.82
N VAL A 69 -3.30 15.52 0.49
CA VAL A 69 -4.21 16.51 1.12
C VAL A 69 -3.78 17.93 0.75
N GLU A 70 -2.48 18.24 0.87
CA GLU A 70 -1.95 19.56 0.51
C GLU A 70 -2.17 19.89 -0.97
N GLN A 71 -1.90 18.95 -1.87
CA GLN A 71 -2.12 19.12 -3.31
C GLN A 71 -3.60 19.35 -3.62
N THR A 72 -4.49 18.59 -3.00
CA THR A 72 -5.93 18.72 -3.20
C THR A 72 -6.43 20.09 -2.73
N GLU A 73 -5.96 20.57 -1.58
CA GLU A 73 -6.35 21.88 -1.06
C GLU A 73 -5.81 23.03 -1.93
N ASN A 74 -4.57 22.93 -2.40
CA ASN A 74 -3.99 23.91 -3.32
C ASN A 74 -4.79 23.99 -4.64
N GLN A 75 -5.18 22.84 -5.21
CA GLN A 75 -6.03 22.80 -6.41
C GLN A 75 -7.42 23.40 -6.16
N ARG A 76 -8.00 23.16 -4.98
CA ARG A 76 -9.29 23.75 -4.59
C ARG A 76 -9.20 25.28 -4.52
N ILE A 77 -8.15 25.82 -3.88
CA ILE A 77 -7.91 27.26 -3.78
C ILE A 77 -7.69 27.87 -5.17
N GLU A 78 -6.89 27.24 -6.03
CA GLU A 78 -6.66 27.73 -7.39
C GLU A 78 -7.94 27.78 -8.22
N THR A 79 -8.76 26.73 -8.13
CA THR A 79 -10.07 26.66 -8.80
C THR A 79 -11.00 27.79 -8.32
N GLN A 80 -11.04 28.05 -7.01
CA GLN A 80 -11.81 29.16 -6.44
C GLN A 80 -11.30 30.52 -6.92
N ASN A 81 -9.98 30.73 -6.94
CA ASN A 81 -9.37 31.97 -7.43
C ASN A 81 -9.69 32.22 -8.92
N VAL A 82 -9.66 31.17 -9.74
CA VAL A 82 -10.05 31.28 -11.16
C VAL A 82 -11.53 31.64 -11.30
N ALA A 83 -12.41 31.03 -10.51
CA ALA A 83 -13.83 31.34 -10.52
C ALA A 83 -14.11 32.80 -10.14
N ILE A 84 -13.45 33.29 -9.08
CA ILE A 84 -13.56 34.70 -8.65
C ILE A 84 -13.10 35.65 -9.77
N ARG A 85 -11.96 35.38 -10.40
CA ARG A 85 -11.48 36.23 -11.51
C ARG A 85 -12.48 36.29 -12.66
N LYS A 86 -13.11 35.15 -13.02
CA LYS A 86 -14.14 35.09 -14.07
C LYS A 86 -15.40 35.87 -13.69
N THR A 87 -15.91 35.72 -12.46
CA THR A 87 -17.09 36.46 -12.02
C THR A 87 -16.82 37.95 -11.95
N THR A 88 -15.66 38.36 -11.44
CA THR A 88 -15.27 39.79 -11.36
C THR A 88 -15.17 40.41 -12.76
N ALA A 89 -14.57 39.69 -13.72
CA ALA A 89 -14.50 40.14 -15.11
C ALA A 89 -15.89 40.27 -15.75
N SER A 90 -16.78 39.31 -15.49
CA SER A 90 -18.17 39.34 -15.97
C SER A 90 -18.95 40.53 -15.38
N THR A 91 -18.82 40.78 -14.08
CA THR A 91 -19.48 41.92 -13.42
C THR A 91 -19.01 43.24 -14.00
N ASN A 92 -17.69 43.42 -14.18
CA ASN A 92 -17.15 44.65 -14.75
C ASN A 92 -17.61 44.88 -16.20
N ALA A 93 -17.74 43.83 -17.01
CA ALA A 93 -18.28 43.93 -18.36
C ALA A 93 -19.77 44.32 -18.37
N HIS A 94 -20.56 43.82 -17.42
CA HIS A 94 -21.97 44.17 -17.30
C HIS A 94 -22.17 45.63 -16.88
N VAL A 95 -21.40 46.11 -15.88
CA VAL A 95 -21.48 47.50 -15.39
C VAL A 95 -21.15 48.51 -16.49
N ASN A 96 -20.14 48.24 -17.33
CA ASN A 96 -19.79 49.16 -18.42
C ASN A 96 -20.88 49.25 -19.50
N ASN A 97 -21.52 48.12 -19.84
CA ASN A 97 -22.60 48.12 -20.83
C ASN A 97 -23.85 48.88 -20.34
N ASP A 98 -24.15 48.85 -19.04
CA ASP A 98 -25.27 49.61 -18.47
C ASP A 98 -25.00 51.13 -18.44
N GLN A 99 -23.73 51.55 -18.39
CA GLN A 99 -23.36 52.97 -18.48
C GLN A 99 -23.45 53.51 -19.91
N ASP A 100 -23.10 52.70 -20.92
CA ASP A 100 -23.15 53.13 -22.33
C ASP A 100 -24.59 53.20 -22.90
N MET A 101 -25.54 52.46 -22.32
CA MET A 101 -26.95 52.46 -22.75
C MET A 101 -27.79 53.62 -22.16
N ASN A 102 -27.20 54.45 -21.30
CA ASN A 102 -27.90 55.51 -20.56
C ASN A 102 -27.44 56.93 -20.93
N ASN A 103 -26.73 57.07 -22.06
CA ASN A 103 -26.24 58.32 -22.65
C ASN A 103 -26.85 58.56 -24.03
#